data_AF-A0A7V6JHN0-F1
#
_entry.id   AF-A0A7V6JHN0-F1
#
_cell.length_a   1.000
_cell.length_b   1.000
_cell.length_c   1.000
_cell.angle_alpha   90.00
_cell.angle_beta   90.00
_cell.angle_gamma   90.00
#
_symmetry.space_group_name_H-M   'P 1'
#
loop_
_entity.id
_entity.type
_entity.pdbx_description
1 polymer ?
#
loop_
_entity_poly.entity_id
_entity_poly.type
_entity_poly.pdbx_seq_one_letter_code
_entity_poly.pdbx_strand_id
1 'polypeptide(L)' 'MIYFDAQTKKKLIDKFYDLLEYGGYLFIGHSESISRSETRYKYIKPAVYRKE' A
#
# COMPACT_ATOMS: atom_id res chain seq x y z
N MET A 1 -0.21 5.76 -8.97
CA MET A 1 0.70 4.61 -9.19
C MET A 1 0.63 4.01 -10.58
N ILE A 2 -0.42 4.24 -11.37
CA ILE A 2 -0.55 3.76 -12.76
C ILE A 2 0.58 4.21 -13.72
N TYR A 3 1.38 5.23 -13.36
CA TYR A 3 2.54 5.70 -14.12
C TYR A 3 3.88 5.08 -13.71
N PHE A 4 3.90 4.28 -12.64
CA PHE A 4 5.14 3.72 -12.08
C PHE A 4 5.20 2.21 -12.30
N ASP A 5 6.41 1.71 -12.58
CA ASP A 5 6.68 0.28 -12.64
C ASP A 5 6.38 -0.41 -11.29
N ALA A 6 6.04 -1.70 -11.32
CA ALA A 6 5.74 -2.50 -10.14
C ALA A 6 6.82 -2.39 -9.05
N GLN A 7 8.11 -2.35 -9.45
CA GLN A 7 9.21 -2.24 -8.51
C GLN A 7 9.22 -0.88 -7.79
N THR A 8 8.94 0.21 -8.52
CA THR A 8 8.86 1.57 -7.95
C THR A 8 7.62 1.72 -7.06
N LYS A 9 6.49 1.12 -7.45
CA LYS A 9 5.30 1.08 -6.58
C LYS A 9 5.62 0.42 -5.25
N LYS A 10 6.29 -0.73 -5.27
CA LYS A 10 6.65 -1.44 -4.05
C LYS A 10 7.51 -0.57 -3.12
N LYS A 11 8.56 0.08 -3.66
CA LYS A 11 9.40 0.99 -2.88
C LYS A 11 8.62 2.15 -2.26
N LEU A 12 7.67 2.73 -3.00
CA LEU A 12 6.81 3.80 -2.49
C LEU A 12 5.90 3.30 -1.36
N ILE A 13 5.23 2.17 -1.56
CA ILE A 13 4.33 1.57 -0.56
C ILE A 13 5.09 1.22 0.71
N ASP A 14 6.29 0.66 0.58
CA ASP A 14 7.15 0.32 1.70
C ASP A 14 7.65 1.58 2.44
N LYS A 15 8.02 2.64 1.72
CA LYS A 15 8.30 3.96 2.33
C LYS A 15 7.09 4.52 3.07
N PHE A 16 5.90 4.46 2.48
CA PHE A 16 4.68 4.88 3.19
C PHE A 16 4.43 4.03 4.42
N TYR A 17 4.80 2.74 4.39
CA TYR A 17 4.62 1.85 5.53
C TYR A 17 5.55 2.26 6.66
N ASP A 18 6.81 2.56 6.35
CA ASP A 18 7.78 3.03 7.33
C ASP A 18 7.33 4.35 7.99
N LEU A 19 6.85 5.30 7.18
CA LEU A 19 6.38 6.60 7.63
C LEU A 19 5.02 6.59 8.35
N LEU A 20 4.16 5.59 8.11
CA LEU A 20 2.88 5.48 8.80
C LEU A 20 3.09 5.06 10.26
N GLU A 21 2.30 5.58 11.18
CA GLU A 21 2.30 5.06 12.55
C GLU A 21 1.56 3.72 12.66
N TYR A 22 1.84 2.99 13.74
CA TYR A 22 1.15 1.74 14.06
C TYR A 22 -0.37 1.99 14.18
N GLY A 23 -1.16 1.19 13.47
CA GLY A 23 -2.60 1.35 13.38
C GLY A 23 -3.07 2.30 12.28
N GLY A 24 -2.16 2.98 11.57
CA GLY A 24 -2.46 3.89 10.47
C GLY A 24 -3.08 3.20 9.25
N TYR A 25 -3.84 3.96 8.48
CA TYR A 25 -4.55 3.48 7.29
C TYR A 25 -3.97 4.08 6.01
N LEU A 26 -3.77 3.22 5.02
CA LEU A 26 -3.40 3.60 3.66
C LEU A 26 -4.61 3.36 2.74
N PHE A 27 -5.07 4.43 2.10
CA PHE A 27 -6.13 4.39 1.10
C PHE A 27 -5.52 4.54 -0.29
N ILE A 28 -5.94 3.71 -1.24
CA ILE A 28 -5.50 3.79 -2.64
C ILE A 28 -6.70 3.94 -3.57
N GLY A 29 -6.50 4.45 -4.79
CA GLY A 29 -7.59 4.56 -5.76
C GLY A 29 -8.07 3.19 -6.25
N HIS A 30 -9.34 3.08 -6.68
CA HIS A 30 -9.91 1.83 -7.22
C HIS A 30 -9.20 1.34 -8.49
N SER A 31 -8.60 2.25 -9.26
CA SER A 31 -7.78 1.92 -10.44
C SER A 31 -6.37 1.44 -10.08
N GLU A 32 -6.02 1.45 -8.80
CA GLU A 32 -4.73 1.04 -8.28
C GLU A 32 -4.92 -0.23 -7.46
N SER A 33 -4.40 -1.35 -7.95
CA SER A 33 -4.37 -2.59 -7.18
C SER A 33 -2.97 -2.83 -6.66
N ILE A 34 -2.88 -3.01 -5.34
CA ILE A 34 -1.66 -3.43 -4.65
C ILE A 34 -1.71 -4.95 -4.45
N SER A 35 -0.67 -5.65 -4.90
CA SER A 35 -0.50 -7.08 -4.68
C SER A 35 -0.37 -7.38 -3.19
N ARG A 36 -1.33 -8.12 -2.62
CA ARG A 36 -1.33 -8.51 -1.20
C ARG A 36 -0.05 -9.25 -0.78
N SER A 37 0.55 -10.00 -1.70
CA SER A 37 1.79 -10.75 -1.45
C SER A 37 3.05 -9.87 -1.39
N GLU A 38 2.97 -8.63 -1.85
CA GLU A 38 4.15 -7.74 -1.94
C GLU A 38 4.18 -6.66 -0.87
N THR A 39 3.15 -6.60 -0.02
CA THR A 39 3.01 -5.54 0.96
C THR A 39 2.87 -6.05 2.37
N ARG A 40 3.52 -5.38 3.30
CA ARG A 40 3.42 -5.61 4.74
C ARG A 40 2.13 -5.09 5.36
N TYR A 41 1.28 -4.42 4.56
CA TYR A 41 0.01 -3.93 5.02
C TYR A 41 -1.02 -5.04 5.14
N LYS A 42 -1.84 -4.94 6.18
CA LYS A 42 -3.03 -5.76 6.35
C LYS A 42 -4.13 -5.26 5.44
N TYR A 43 -4.62 -6.12 4.56
CA TYR A 43 -5.79 -5.81 3.74
C TYR A 43 -7.05 -5.75 4.60
N ILE A 44 -7.76 -4.63 4.59
CA ILE A 44 -8.99 -4.45 5.37
C ILE A 44 -10.21 -4.48 4.42
N LYS A 45 -10.19 -3.67 3.37
CA LYS A 45 -11.27 -3.52 2.39
C LYS A 45 -10.69 -3.20 1.01
N PRO A 46 -11.46 -3.28 -0.09
CA PRO A 46 -11.00 -2.82 -1.39
C PRO A 46 -10.45 -1.40 -1.27
N ALA A 47 -9.24 -1.16 -1.78
CA ALA A 47 -8.57 0.12 -1.69
C ALA A 47 -8.20 0.60 -0.25
N VAL A 48 -8.36 -0.23 0.79
CA VAL A 48 -8.04 0.13 2.19
C VAL A 48 -7.11 -0.90 2.84
N TYR A 49 -5.98 -0.39 3.31
CA TYR A 49 -4.88 -1.15 3.90
C TYR A 49 -4.52 -0.55 5.26
N ARG A 50 -4.06 -1.36 6.21
CA ARG A 50 -3.68 -0.91 7.55
C ARG A 50 -2.28 -1.37 7.93
N LYS A 51 -1.51 -0.48 8.55
CA LYS A 51 -0.26 -0.85 9.24
C LYS A 51 -0.61 -1.43 10.60
N GLU A 52 -0.28 -2.69 10.79
CA GLU A 52 -0.42 -3.46 12.03
C GLU A 52 0.86 -4.28 12.23
#